data_AF-A0A7C2YBX1-F1
#
_entry.id   AF-A0A7C2YBX1-F1
#
_cell.length_a   1.000
_cell.length_b   1.000
_cell.length_c   1.000
_cell.angle_alpha   90.00
_cell.angle_beta   90.00
_cell.angle_gamma   90.00
#
_symmetry.space_group_name_H-M   'P 1'
#
loop_
_entity.id
_entity.type
_entity.pdbx_description
1 polymer ?
#
loop_
_entity_poly.entity_id
_entity_poly.type
_entity_poly.pdbx_seq_one_letter_code
_entity_poly.pdbx_strand_id
1 'polypeptide(L)' 'HYSVVAATYGQPQAVGTVALVGPTRLRYGRAVGMVRFVASLLDELMAASFGG' A
#
# COMPACT_ATOMS: atom_id res chain seq x y z
N HIS A 1 8.03 19.41 -9.16
CA HIS A 1 7.21 19.02 -8.00
C HIS A 1 6.88 17.53 -8.10
N TYR A 2 6.95 16.80 -7.00
CA TYR A 2 6.60 15.39 -6.90
C TYR A 2 5.42 15.21 -5.94
N SER A 3 4.73 14.08 -6.03
CA SER A 3 3.67 13.68 -5.12
C SER A 3 3.81 12.22 -4.75
N VAL A 4 3.34 11.89 -3.55
CA VAL A 4 3.43 10.55 -2.97
C VAL A 4 2.05 10.12 -2.49
N VAL A 5 1.66 8.89 -2.80
CA VAL A 5 0.45 8.23 -2.29
C VAL A 5 0.88 6.96 -1.58
N ALA A 6 0.52 6.80 -0.31
CA ALA A 6 0.95 5.66 0.51
C ALA A 6 -0.23 4.98 1.20
N ALA A 7 -0.10 3.69 1.46
CA ALA A 7 -0.99 2.91 2.31
C ALA A 7 -0.18 1.94 3.18
N THR A 8 -0.66 1.71 4.38
CA THR A 8 -0.09 0.76 5.33
C THR A 8 -0.72 -0.62 5.14
N TYR A 9 0.06 -1.67 5.33
CA TYR A 9 -0.37 -3.07 5.37
C TYR A 9 0.24 -3.70 6.62
N GLY A 10 -0.44 -4.62 7.32
CA GLY A 10 0.00 -4.98 8.66
C GLY A 10 -0.87 -5.98 9.40
N GLN A 11 -0.22 -6.97 10.00
CA GLN A 11 -0.78 -7.72 11.13
C GLN A 11 -0.22 -7.14 12.45
N PRO A 12 -0.84 -7.40 13.62
CA PRO A 12 -0.36 -6.86 14.89
C PRO A 12 1.13 -7.12 15.19
N GLN A 13 1.69 -8.19 14.62
CA GLN A 13 3.07 -8.62 14.79
C GLN A 13 4.05 -7.95 13.79
N ALA A 14 3.57 -7.45 12.66
CA ALA A 14 4.39 -6.83 11.62
C ALA A 14 3.58 -5.85 10.76
N VAL A 15 4.04 -4.60 10.67
CA VAL A 15 3.42 -3.51 9.89
C VAL A 15 4.42 -2.92 8.90
N GLY A 16 3.96 -2.67 7.67
CA GLY A 16 4.73 -2.05 6.58
C GLY A 16 3.94 -0.96 5.85
N THR A 17 4.60 -0.23 4.96
CA THR A 17 3.98 0.80 4.12
C THR A 17 4.42 0.63 2.67
N VAL A 18 3.46 0.70 1.75
CA VAL A 18 3.71 0.78 0.30
C VAL A 18 3.37 2.18 -0.19
N ALA A 19 4.22 2.74 -1.05
CA ALA A 19 4.05 4.09 -1.58
C ALA A 19 4.29 4.13 -3.09
N LEU A 20 3.53 4.98 -3.76
CA LEU A 20 3.70 5.34 -5.16
C LEU A 20 4.17 6.79 -5.24
N VAL A 21 5.32 6.99 -5.90
CA VAL A 21 5.94 8.29 -6.13
C VAL A 21 5.76 8.68 -7.59
N GLY A 22 5.30 9.90 -7.86
CA GLY A 22 5.07 10.35 -9.22
C GLY A 22 5.04 11.87 -9.38
N PRO A 23 4.79 12.36 -10.60
CA PRO A 23 4.64 13.78 -10.88
C PRO A 23 3.40 14.33 -10.18
N THR A 24 3.40 15.63 -9.87
CA THR A 24 2.28 16.28 -9.14
C THR A 24 0.92 16.16 -9.84
N ARG A 25 0.89 16.03 -11.17
CA ARG A 25 -0.33 15.68 -11.92
C ARG A 25 -0.42 14.16 -12.10
N LEU A 26 -0.65 13.47 -11.00
CA LEU A 26 -0.95 12.05 -10.97
C LEU A 26 -2.44 11.82 -11.20
N ARG A 27 -2.84 10.72 -11.85
CA ARG A 27 -4.25 10.29 -11.82
C ARG A 27 -4.57 9.74 -10.41
N TYR A 28 -4.83 10.64 -9.46
CA TYR A 28 -4.94 10.33 -8.03
C TYR A 28 -5.90 9.19 -7.73
N GLY A 29 -7.08 9.14 -8.37
CA GLY A 29 -8.03 8.03 -8.17
C GLY A 29 -7.42 6.67 -8.52
N ARG A 30 -6.69 6.58 -9.65
CA ARG A 30 -5.98 5.35 -10.03
C ARG A 30 -4.82 5.06 -9.08
N ALA A 31 -4.03 6.07 -8.70
CA ALA A 31 -2.90 5.89 -7.81
C ALA A 31 -3.30 5.40 -6.42
N VAL A 32 -4.32 6.02 -5.82
CA VAL A 32 -4.91 5.59 -4.54
C VAL A 32 -5.45 4.17 -4.66
N GLY A 33 -6.17 3.86 -5.74
CA GLY A 33 -6.67 2.51 -6.00
C GLY A 33 -5.56 1.46 -6.06
N MET A 34 -4.47 1.73 -6.80
CA MET A 34 -3.34 0.81 -6.91
C MET A 34 -2.63 0.59 -5.58
N VAL A 35 -2.31 1.66 -4.85
CA VAL A 35 -1.59 1.54 -3.58
C VAL A 35 -2.43 0.81 -2.53
N ARG A 36 -3.75 1.03 -2.50
CA ARG A 36 -4.67 0.27 -1.64
C ARG A 36 -4.77 -1.21 -2.02
N PHE A 37 -4.85 -1.50 -3.32
CA PHE A 37 -4.90 -2.89 -3.81
C PHE A 37 -3.62 -3.65 -3.45
N VAL A 38 -2.45 -3.04 -3.62
CA VAL A 38 -1.19 -3.68 -3.22
C VAL A 38 -1.12 -3.84 -1.70
N ALA A 39 -1.54 -2.83 -0.93
CA ALA A 39 -1.58 -2.94 0.52
C ALA A 39 -2.47 -4.09 0.99
N SER A 40 -3.66 -4.29 0.40
CA SER A 40 -4.54 -5.41 0.76
C SER A 40 -3.95 -6.77 0.40
N LEU A 41 -3.29 -6.91 -0.75
CA LEU A 41 -2.60 -8.15 -1.12
C LEU A 41 -1.46 -8.49 -0.14
N LEU A 42 -0.71 -7.48 0.29
CA LEU A 42 0.36 -7.67 1.28
C LEU A 42 -0.22 -8.00 2.66
N ASP A 43 -1.40 -7.47 2.98
CA ASP A 43 -2.10 -7.79 4.22
C ASP A 43 -2.57 -9.24 4.25
N GLU A 44 -3.15 -9.73 3.16
CA GLU A 44 -3.53 -11.14 2.98
C GLU A 44 -2.31 -12.07 3.03
N LEU A 45 -1.21 -11.68 2.37
CA LEU A 45 0.05 -12.43 2.40
C LEU A 45 0.62 -12.53 3.82
N MET A 46 0.59 -11.43 4.58
CA MET A 46 1.04 -11.44 5.96
C MET A 46 0.09 -12.21 6.88
N ALA A 47 -1.21 -12.10 6.69
CA ALA A 47 -2.18 -12.91 7.42
C ALA A 47 -1.92 -14.42 7.19
N ALA A 48 -1.60 -14.83 5.96
CA ALA A 48 -1.23 -16.21 5.66
C ALA A 48 0.13 -16.62 6.26
N SER A 49 1.08 -15.69 6.35
CA SER A 49 2.43 -15.96 6.88
C SER A 49 2.50 -16.00 8.41
N PHE A 50 1.72 -15.13 9.08
CA PHE A 50 1.68 -14.99 10.54
C PHE A 50 0.50 -15.71 11.19
N GLY A 51 -0.51 -16.13 10.42
CA GLY A 51 -1.71 -16.84 10.89
C GLY A 51 -1.56 -18.35 11.02
N GLY A 52 -0.38 -18.80 11.50
CA GLY A 52 -0.17 -20.18 11.96
C GLY A 52 -0.78 -20.42 13.32
#